data_AF-A0A2N1RVJ0-F1
#
_entry.id   AF-A0A2N1RVJ0-F1
#
_cell.length_a   1.000
_cell.length_b   1.000
_cell.length_c   1.000
_cell.angle_alpha   90.00
_cell.angle_beta   90.00
_cell.angle_gamma   90.00
#
_symmetry.space_group_name_H-M   'P 1'
#
loop_
_entity.id
_entity.type
_entity.pdbx_description
1 polymer ?
#
loop_
_entity_poly.entity_id
_entity_poly.type
_entity_poly.pdbx_seq_one_letter_code
_entity_poly.pdbx_strand_id
1 'polypeptide(L)'
;MFIFILLITLSFSFCLQILVIIQYLSTKSESYYRTFLGTFIINTVLMVVTSISLFRDSSDLASIDLKLILWIVSGFVLIFIIFLKVSTIVKIYKRSKDPLFYSINFFGKKVYEKGIVKPHEFLTLVFTMPFFLMVGAYFLARLINILLYGHL
;
A
#
# COMPACT_ATOMS: atom_id res chain seq x y z
N MET A 1 -16.99 18.62 -6.66
CA MET A 1 -17.04 17.67 -5.50
C MET A 1 -17.23 16.21 -5.92
N PHE A 2 -18.11 15.91 -6.87
CA PHE A 2 -18.36 14.54 -7.35
C PHE A 2 -17.11 13.87 -7.97
N ILE A 3 -16.40 14.57 -8.87
CA ILE A 3 -15.17 14.08 -9.51
C ILE A 3 -14.08 13.75 -8.48
N PHE A 4 -13.93 14.59 -7.45
CA PHE A 4 -13.00 14.37 -6.36
C PHE A 4 -13.27 13.05 -5.62
N ILE A 5 -14.53 12.77 -5.30
CA ILE A 5 -14.94 11.52 -4.65
C ILE A 5 -14.62 10.32 -5.55
N LEU A 6 -14.90 10.42 -6.85
CA LEU A 6 -14.60 9.35 -7.79
C LEU A 6 -13.09 9.09 -7.90
N LEU A 7 -12.25 10.13 -7.93
CA LEU A 7 -10.79 10.00 -7.99
C LEU A 7 -10.21 9.35 -6.73
N ILE A 8 -10.73 9.70 -5.55
CA ILE A 8 -10.34 9.05 -4.29
C ILE A 8 -10.79 7.59 -4.29
N THR A 9 -12.03 7.32 -4.70
CA THR A 9 -12.60 5.97 -4.75
C THR A 9 -11.79 5.09 -5.71
N LEU A 10 -11.42 5.62 -6.88
CA LEU A 10 -10.57 4.93 -7.85
C LEU A 10 -9.19 4.64 -7.26
N SER A 11 -8.58 5.60 -6.56
CA SER A 11 -7.27 5.44 -5.91
C SER A 11 -7.30 4.34 -4.84
N PHE A 12 -8.35 4.31 -4.03
CA PHE A 12 -8.56 3.28 -3.02
C PHE A 12 -8.78 1.90 -3.64
N SER A 13 -9.65 1.82 -4.64
CA SER A 13 -9.99 0.56 -5.32
C SER A 13 -8.82 -0.01 -6.12
N PHE A 14 -7.94 0.84 -6.65
CA PHE A 14 -6.67 0.43 -7.25
C PHE A 14 -5.74 -0.23 -6.23
N CYS A 15 -5.62 0.33 -5.03
CA CYS A 15 -4.80 -0.28 -3.98
C CYS A 15 -5.37 -1.62 -3.48
N LEU A 16 -6.71 -1.74 -3.39
CA LEU A 16 -7.35 -3.03 -3.10
C LEU A 16 -7.03 -4.07 -4.18
N GLN A 17 -7.01 -3.68 -5.45
CA GLN A 17 -6.63 -4.59 -6.52
C GLN A 17 -5.20 -5.11 -6.36
N ILE A 18 -4.24 -4.25 -5.99
CA ILE A 18 -2.86 -4.67 -5.69
C ILE A 18 -2.83 -5.69 -4.55
N LEU A 19 -3.62 -5.47 -3.49
CA LEU A 19 -3.75 -6.41 -2.38
C LEU A 19 -4.25 -7.78 -2.82
N VAL A 20 -5.29 -7.81 -3.63
CA VAL A 20 -5.88 -9.05 -4.14
C VAL A 20 -4.87 -9.78 -5.04
N ILE A 21 -4.10 -9.06 -5.87
CA ILE A 21 -3.02 -9.65 -6.68
C ILE A 21 -1.98 -10.32 -5.78
N ILE A 22 -1.50 -9.64 -4.73
CA ILE A 22 -0.51 -10.21 -3.81
C ILE A 22 -1.06 -11.47 -3.13
N GLN A 23 -2.32 -11.44 -2.67
CA GLN A 23 -2.96 -12.59 -2.01
C GLN A 23 -3.19 -13.76 -2.97
N TYR A 24 -3.59 -13.46 -4.21
CA TYR A 24 -3.74 -14.45 -5.27
C TYR A 24 -2.41 -15.11 -5.61
N LEU A 25 -1.33 -14.35 -5.80
CA LEU A 25 0.00 -14.91 -6.08
C LEU A 25 0.52 -15.77 -4.93
N SER A 26 0.19 -15.42 -3.68
CA SER A 26 0.62 -16.18 -2.50
C SER A 26 -0.17 -17.46 -2.27
N THR A 27 -1.50 -17.44 -2.48
CA THR A 27 -2.40 -18.56 -2.10
C THR A 27 -2.81 -19.41 -3.29
N LYS A 28 -2.79 -18.82 -4.50
CA LYS A 28 -3.31 -19.39 -5.76
C LYS A 28 -4.75 -19.89 -5.65
N SER A 29 -5.57 -19.28 -4.79
CA SER A 29 -6.96 -19.69 -4.59
C SER A 29 -7.89 -19.14 -5.68
N GLU A 30 -8.91 -19.91 -6.04
CA GLU A 30 -9.93 -19.50 -7.01
C GLU A 30 -10.77 -18.31 -6.50
N SER A 31 -10.99 -18.23 -5.18
CA SER A 31 -11.71 -17.11 -4.57
C SER A 31 -11.01 -15.78 -4.84
N TYR A 32 -9.69 -15.70 -4.62
CA TYR A 32 -8.93 -14.47 -4.90
C TYR A 32 -8.87 -14.14 -6.40
N TYR A 33 -8.90 -15.15 -7.27
CA TYR A 33 -9.01 -14.92 -8.71
C TYR A 33 -10.35 -14.27 -9.10
N ARG A 34 -11.46 -14.75 -8.54
CA ARG A 34 -12.79 -14.16 -8.78
C ARG A 34 -12.86 -12.72 -8.24
N THR A 35 -12.31 -12.47 -7.06
CA THR A 35 -12.22 -11.10 -6.50
C THR A 35 -11.32 -10.20 -7.35
N PHE A 36 -10.21 -10.73 -7.89
CA PHE A 36 -9.33 -10.00 -8.79
C PHE A 36 -10.08 -9.55 -10.05
N LEU A 37 -10.83 -10.45 -10.70
CA LEU A 37 -11.64 -10.09 -11.87
C LEU A 37 -12.71 -9.04 -11.53
N GLY A 38 -13.40 -9.21 -10.40
CA GLY A 38 -14.41 -8.25 -9.95
C GLY A 38 -13.83 -6.85 -9.73
N THR A 39 -12.70 -6.76 -9.00
CA THR A 39 -12.01 -5.48 -8.74
C THR A 39 -11.46 -4.86 -10.03
N PHE A 40 -10.96 -5.66 -10.97
CA PHE A 40 -10.51 -5.19 -12.28
C PHE A 40 -11.66 -4.55 -13.08
N ILE A 41 -12.82 -5.21 -13.13
CA ILE A 41 -14.01 -4.69 -13.83
C ILE A 41 -14.48 -3.40 -13.17
N ILE A 42 -14.61 -3.38 -11.84
CA ILE A 42 -15.02 -2.18 -11.08
C ILE A 42 -14.06 -1.01 -11.34
N ASN A 43 -12.75 -1.25 -11.30
CA ASN A 43 -11.75 -0.21 -11.55
C ASN A 43 -11.81 0.31 -12.98
N THR A 44 -12.03 -0.56 -13.95
CA THR A 44 -12.18 -0.18 -15.36
C THR A 44 -13.42 0.69 -15.55
N VAL A 45 -14.55 0.29 -14.98
CA VAL A 45 -15.80 1.06 -15.04
C VAL A 45 -15.64 2.42 -14.34
N LEU A 46 -15.04 2.46 -13.14
CA LEU A 46 -14.76 3.70 -12.43
C LEU A 46 -13.86 4.64 -13.24
N MET A 47 -12.83 4.11 -13.91
CA MET A 47 -11.92 4.87 -14.77
C MET A 47 -12.66 5.45 -16.00
N VAL A 48 -13.55 4.68 -16.63
CA VAL A 48 -14.35 5.17 -17.75
C VAL A 48 -15.34 6.24 -17.30
N VAL A 49 -16.06 6.01 -16.20
CA VAL A 49 -17.05 6.96 -15.66
C VAL A 49 -16.38 8.26 -15.22
N THR A 50 -15.22 8.19 -14.54
CA THR A 50 -14.44 9.38 -14.18
C THR A 50 -14.00 10.16 -15.40
N SER A 51 -13.48 9.47 -16.42
CA SER A 51 -13.04 10.09 -17.67
C SER A 51 -14.19 10.81 -18.39
N ILE A 52 -15.34 10.16 -18.56
CA ILE A 52 -16.53 10.76 -19.18
C ILE A 52 -17.01 11.98 -18.38
N SER A 53 -17.03 11.88 -17.05
CA SER A 53 -17.44 12.98 -16.17
C SER A 53 -16.51 14.19 -16.32
N LEU A 54 -15.20 13.96 -16.42
CA LEU A 54 -14.19 15.00 -16.65
C LEU A 54 -14.35 15.68 -18.03
N PHE A 55 -14.66 14.91 -19.07
CA PHE A 55 -14.86 15.47 -20.42
C PHE A 55 -16.13 16.31 -20.54
N ARG A 56 -17.19 15.96 -19.78
CA ARG A 56 -18.48 16.65 -19.86
C ARG A 56 -18.45 18.03 -19.21
N ASP A 57 -17.69 18.20 -18.13
CA ASP A 57 -17.62 19.45 -17.40
C ASP A 57 -16.16 19.89 -17.21
N SER A 58 -15.62 20.54 -18.23
CA SER A 58 -14.23 21.02 -18.24
C SER A 58 -13.99 22.15 -17.23
N SER A 59 -15.07 22.81 -16.78
CA SER A 59 -15.02 23.84 -15.74
C SER A 59 -14.63 23.27 -14.38
N ASP A 60 -15.11 22.06 -14.07
CA ASP A 60 -14.77 21.34 -12.84
C ASP A 60 -13.28 20.95 -12.80
N LEU A 61 -12.64 20.77 -13.95
CA LEU A 61 -11.23 20.35 -14.08
C LEU A 61 -10.26 21.36 -13.46
N ALA A 62 -10.56 22.66 -13.60
CA ALA A 62 -9.78 23.74 -13.01
C ALA A 62 -9.97 23.85 -11.48
N SER A 63 -11.09 23.33 -10.96
CA SER A 63 -11.40 23.36 -9.52
C SER A 63 -10.81 22.19 -8.72
N ILE A 64 -10.17 21.23 -9.40
CA ILE A 64 -9.60 20.05 -8.76
C ILE A 64 -8.35 20.45 -7.98
N ASP A 65 -8.43 20.36 -6.65
CA ASP A 65 -7.26 20.48 -5.78
C ASP A 65 -6.41 19.20 -5.85
N LEU A 66 -5.51 19.17 -6.83
CA LEU A 66 -4.56 18.09 -7.02
C LEU A 66 -3.62 17.93 -5.82
N LYS A 67 -3.30 19.02 -5.09
CA LYS A 67 -2.42 18.93 -3.91
C LYS A 67 -3.10 18.11 -2.83
N LEU A 68 -4.38 18.39 -2.57
CA LEU A 68 -5.18 17.68 -1.58
C LEU A 68 -5.38 16.21 -1.96
N ILE A 69 -5.68 15.93 -3.24
CA ILE A 69 -5.80 14.55 -3.73
C ILE A 69 -4.48 13.79 -3.53
N LEU A 70 -3.36 14.35 -4.01
CA LEU A 70 -2.04 13.72 -3.89
C LEU A 70 -1.67 13.50 -2.43
N TRP A 71 -2.01 14.43 -1.53
CA TRP A 71 -1.78 14.26 -0.10
C TRP A 71 -2.59 13.10 0.48
N ILE A 72 -3.89 13.00 0.20
CA ILE A 72 -4.73 11.87 0.65
C ILE A 72 -4.20 10.55 0.09
N VAL A 73 -3.91 10.49 -1.21
CA VAL A 73 -3.39 9.28 -1.86
C VAL A 73 -2.04 8.88 -1.26
N SER A 74 -1.16 9.84 -0.99
CA SER A 74 0.13 9.58 -0.35
C SER A 74 -0.03 9.03 1.07
N GLY A 75 -0.95 9.56 1.87
CA GLY A 75 -1.25 9.05 3.21
C GLY A 75 -1.78 7.62 3.16
N PHE A 76 -2.65 7.33 2.19
CA PHE A 76 -3.18 5.99 1.98
C PHE A 76 -2.07 4.99 1.60
N VAL A 77 -1.24 5.33 0.61
CA VAL A 77 -0.10 4.50 0.18
C VAL A 77 0.90 4.30 1.31
N LEU A 78 1.13 5.33 2.14
CA LEU A 78 2.01 5.23 3.31
C LEU A 78 1.48 4.21 4.32
N ILE A 79 0.21 4.32 4.71
CA ILE A 79 -0.45 3.37 5.63
C ILE A 79 -0.38 1.95 5.07
N PHE A 80 -0.61 1.80 3.78
CA PHE A 80 -0.51 0.52 3.08
C PHE A 80 0.89 -0.10 3.18
N ILE A 81 1.94 0.66 2.89
CA ILE A 81 3.33 0.19 2.98
C ILE A 81 3.70 -0.16 4.42
N ILE A 82 3.27 0.64 5.41
CA ILE A 82 3.48 0.35 6.83
C ILE A 82 2.82 -0.98 7.19
N PHE A 83 1.57 -1.20 6.78
CA PHE A 83 0.87 -2.45 7.04
C PHE A 83 1.61 -3.67 6.46
N LEU A 84 2.11 -3.58 5.23
CA LEU A 84 2.90 -4.65 4.62
C LEU A 84 4.20 -4.92 5.39
N LYS A 85 4.93 -3.87 5.79
CA LYS A 85 6.18 -3.99 6.57
C LYS A 85 5.91 -4.61 7.93
N VAL A 86 4.92 -4.10 8.68
CA VAL A 86 4.53 -4.62 10.00
C VAL A 86 4.10 -6.09 9.91
N SER A 87 3.24 -6.44 8.96
CA SER A 87 2.80 -7.83 8.74
C SER A 87 3.98 -8.77 8.47
N THR A 88 4.93 -8.33 7.65
CA THR A 88 6.15 -9.09 7.33
C THR A 88 7.05 -9.26 8.56
N ILE A 89 7.31 -8.17 9.30
CA ILE A 89 8.14 -8.19 10.52
C ILE A 89 7.52 -9.09 11.58
N VAL A 90 6.20 -9.03 11.78
CA VAL A 90 5.50 -9.90 12.75
C VAL A 90 5.66 -11.37 12.40
N LYS A 91 5.60 -11.75 11.12
CA LYS A 91 5.82 -13.14 10.67
C LYS A 91 7.26 -13.58 10.94
N ILE A 92 8.25 -12.75 10.62
CA ILE A 92 9.67 -13.02 10.89
C ILE A 92 9.91 -13.16 12.39
N TYR A 93 9.36 -12.24 13.19
CA TYR A 93 9.49 -12.25 14.64
C TYR A 93 8.89 -13.51 15.27
N LYS A 94 7.71 -13.96 14.81
CA LYS A 94 7.13 -15.22 15.26
C LYS A 94 8.04 -16.41 14.94
N ARG A 95 8.57 -16.52 13.72
CA ARG A 95 9.53 -17.58 13.35
C ARG A 95 10.84 -17.49 14.13
N SER A 96 11.27 -16.29 14.52
CA SER A 96 12.47 -16.13 15.35
C SER A 96 12.36 -16.78 16.72
N LYS A 97 11.15 -17.05 17.21
CA LYS A 97 10.90 -17.73 18.49
C LYS A 97 10.75 -19.24 18.36
N ASP A 98 10.66 -19.76 17.15
CA ASP A 98 10.52 -21.19 16.89
C ASP A 98 11.90 -21.87 16.99
N PRO A 99 12.06 -22.91 17.84
CA PRO A 99 13.31 -23.63 18.03
C PRO A 99 13.85 -24.28 16.74
N LEU A 100 13.05 -24.42 15.70
CA LEU A 100 13.52 -24.87 14.38
C LEU A 100 14.41 -23.83 13.66
N PHE A 101 14.29 -22.54 14.02
CA PHE A 101 14.98 -21.43 13.34
C PHE A 101 16.07 -20.79 14.20
N TYR A 102 16.39 -21.37 15.34
CA TYR A 102 17.53 -20.94 16.14
C TYR A 102 18.18 -22.10 16.88
N SER A 103 19.50 -22.03 17.01
CA SER A 103 20.30 -22.87 17.89
C SER A 103 20.82 -22.04 19.06
N ILE A 104 21.07 -22.69 20.19
CA ILE A 104 21.78 -22.07 21.32
C ILE A 104 23.23 -22.51 21.21
N ASN A 105 24.15 -21.54 21.07
CA ASN A 105 25.56 -21.86 20.97
C ASN A 105 26.15 -22.26 22.34
N PHE A 106 27.44 -22.64 22.35
CA PHE A 106 28.17 -23.01 23.55
C PHE A 106 28.11 -21.95 24.67
N PHE A 107 27.99 -20.66 24.32
CA PHE A 107 27.91 -19.54 25.27
C PHE A 107 26.48 -19.23 25.74
N GLY A 108 25.50 -20.08 25.42
CA GLY A 108 24.09 -19.82 25.73
C GLY A 108 23.46 -18.73 24.86
N LYS A 109 24.15 -18.23 23.83
CA LYS A 109 23.64 -17.18 22.94
C LYS A 109 22.82 -17.79 21.81
N LYS A 110 21.67 -17.18 21.55
CA LYS A 110 20.80 -17.52 20.43
C LYS A 110 21.46 -17.17 19.09
N VAL A 111 21.59 -18.16 18.21
CA VAL A 111 22.10 -18.02 16.85
C VAL A 111 20.98 -18.41 15.89
N TYR A 112 20.65 -17.52 14.95
CA TYR A 112 19.56 -17.75 14.00
C TYR A 112 20.04 -18.58 12.81
N GLU A 113 19.23 -19.56 12.43
CA GLU A 113 19.50 -20.41 11.28
C GLU A 113 19.10 -19.75 9.96
N LYS A 114 19.69 -20.22 8.86
CA LYS A 114 19.33 -19.76 7.51
C LYS A 114 17.86 -20.10 7.22
N GLY A 115 17.15 -19.18 6.56
CA GLY A 115 15.74 -19.38 6.17
C GLY A 115 14.70 -18.75 7.11
N ILE A 116 15.13 -18.11 8.21
CA ILE A 116 14.25 -17.33 9.09
C ILE A 116 13.52 -16.18 8.37
N VAL A 117 14.21 -15.53 7.42
CA VAL A 117 13.64 -14.55 6.48
C VAL A 117 13.55 -15.20 5.11
N LYS A 118 12.34 -15.23 4.53
CA LYS A 118 12.14 -15.77 3.18
C LYS A 118 12.56 -14.73 2.13
N PRO A 119 13.07 -15.13 0.95
CA PRO A 119 13.51 -14.19 -0.08
C PRO A 119 12.45 -13.15 -0.47
N HIS A 120 11.18 -13.54 -0.61
CA HIS A 120 10.09 -12.61 -0.94
C HIS A 120 9.79 -11.60 0.17
N GLU A 121 9.99 -11.95 1.43
CA GLU A 121 9.82 -11.03 2.57
C GLU A 121 10.95 -10.01 2.59
N PHE A 122 12.19 -10.46 2.36
CA PHE A 122 13.34 -9.58 2.21
C PHE A 122 13.15 -8.61 1.04
N LEU A 123 12.76 -9.12 -0.14
CA LEU A 123 12.48 -8.31 -1.32
C LEU A 123 11.36 -7.30 -1.03
N THR A 124 10.28 -7.70 -0.36
CA THR A 124 9.20 -6.79 0.02
C THR A 124 9.71 -5.65 0.90
N LEU A 125 10.54 -5.94 1.90
CA LEU A 125 11.08 -4.91 2.80
C LEU A 125 12.01 -3.92 2.08
N VAL A 126 12.88 -4.42 1.21
CA VAL A 126 13.86 -3.63 0.45
C VAL A 126 13.19 -2.81 -0.65
N PHE A 127 12.38 -3.44 -1.51
CA PHE A 127 11.73 -2.76 -2.63
C PHE A 127 10.69 -1.73 -2.19
N THR A 128 10.01 -1.94 -1.07
CA THR A 128 9.07 -0.92 -0.56
C THR A 128 9.76 0.25 0.12
N MET A 129 11.07 0.19 0.40
CA MET A 129 11.77 1.22 1.16
C MET A 129 11.90 2.56 0.42
N PRO A 130 12.30 2.62 -0.86
CA PRO A 130 12.34 3.89 -1.59
C PRO A 130 10.97 4.57 -1.66
N PHE A 131 9.92 3.79 -1.93
CA PHE A 131 8.54 4.31 -1.96
C PHE A 131 8.08 4.78 -0.59
N PHE A 132 8.37 4.04 0.48
CA PHE A 132 8.06 4.44 1.85
C PHE A 132 8.69 5.78 2.20
N LEU A 133 9.97 5.97 1.89
CA LEU A 133 10.69 7.21 2.16
C LEU A 133 10.13 8.37 1.34
N MET A 134 9.92 8.19 0.05
CA MET A 134 9.43 9.24 -0.85
C MET A 134 8.00 9.67 -0.49
N VAL A 135 7.08 8.70 -0.40
CA VAL A 135 5.66 8.97 -0.10
C VAL A 135 5.50 9.44 1.34
N GLY A 136 6.24 8.84 2.28
CA GLY A 136 6.21 9.22 3.69
C GLY A 136 6.73 10.63 3.94
N ALA A 137 7.85 11.00 3.31
CA ALA A 137 8.37 12.36 3.40
C ALA A 137 7.39 13.39 2.84
N TYR A 138 6.79 13.12 1.68
CA TYR A 138 5.78 14.02 1.09
C TYR A 138 4.56 14.18 2.01
N PHE A 139 3.99 13.06 2.50
CA PHE A 139 2.82 13.09 3.37
C PHE A 139 3.09 13.84 4.67
N LEU A 140 4.21 13.53 5.35
CA LEU A 140 4.60 14.17 6.60
C LEU A 140 4.91 15.65 6.41
N ALA A 141 5.63 16.03 5.36
CA ALA A 141 5.93 17.42 5.08
C ALA A 141 4.66 18.26 4.95
N ARG A 142 3.66 17.75 4.22
CA ARG A 142 2.35 18.41 4.06
C ARG A 142 1.54 18.40 5.35
N LEU A 143 1.56 17.30 6.12
CA LEU A 143 0.91 17.25 7.43
C LEU A 143 1.47 18.31 8.38
N ILE A 144 2.80 18.45 8.45
CA ILE A 144 3.48 19.47 9.24
C ILE A 144 3.11 20.87 8.73
N ASN A 145 3.04 21.06 7.41
CA ASN A 145 2.64 22.33 6.80
C ASN A 145 1.24 22.75 7.22
N ILE A 146 0.28 21.81 7.23
CA ILE A 146 -1.09 22.03 7.68
C ILE A 146 -1.10 22.38 9.18
N LEU A 147 -0.35 21.66 10.01
CA LEU A 147 -0.32 21.87 11.46
C LEU A 147 0.32 23.20 11.86
N LEU A 148 1.38 23.63 11.17
CA LEU A 148 2.12 24.85 11.52
C LEU A 148 1.61 26.10 10.82
N TYR A 149 1.22 25.99 9.55
CA TYR A 149 0.90 27.14 8.69
C TYR A 149 -0.56 27.14 8.20
N GLY A 150 -1.36 26.11 8.52
CA GLY A 150 -2.79 26.07 8.22
C GLY A 150 -3.12 25.86 6.74
N HIS A 151 -2.14 25.51 5.90
CA HIS A 151 -2.36 25.27 4.47
C HIS A 151 -1.60 24.05 3.96
N LEU A 152 -2.08 23.53 2.83
CA LEU A 152 -1.56 22.31 2.19
C LEU A 152 -0.35 22.62 1.30
#